data_AF-A0A959VZY6-F1
#
_entry.id   AF-A0A959VZY6-F1
#
_cell.length_a   1.000
_cell.length_b   1.000
_cell.length_c   1.000
_cell.angle_alpha   90.00
_cell.angle_beta   90.00
_cell.angle_gamma   90.00
#
_symmetry.space_group_name_H-M   'P 1'
#
loop_
_entity.id
_entity.type
_entity.pdbx_description
1 polymer ?
#
loop_
_entity_poly.entity_id
_entity_poly.type
_entity_poly.pdbx_seq_one_letter_code
_entity_poly.pdbx_strand_id
1 'polypeptide(L)' 'MPIEIAQTTTPQEAAAIAAAIQRFSQDTAIAPPAEPTGMDPWLKAALEEGVSAKETFGPGQPFGVN' A
#
# COMPACT_ATOMS: atom_id res chain seq x y z
N MET A 1 -1.11 -32.99 0.43
CA MET A 1 -0.60 -32.89 1.82
C MET A 1 -0.29 -31.42 2.07
N PRO A 2 -1.14 -30.65 2.74
CA PRO A 2 -0.82 -29.28 3.11
C PRO A 2 0.32 -29.27 4.15
N ILE A 3 1.23 -28.31 4.05
CA ILE A 3 2.29 -28.09 5.03
C ILE A 3 1.71 -27.15 6.09
N GLU A 4 1.41 -27.69 7.27
CA GLU A 4 1.04 -26.94 8.45
C GLU A 4 2.32 -26.40 9.11
N ILE A 5 2.52 -25.07 9.08
CA ILE A 5 3.62 -24.43 9.79
C ILE A 5 3.10 -24.07 11.20
N ALA A 6 3.30 -24.96 12.16
CA ALA A 6 2.98 -24.70 13.56
C ALA A 6 4.00 -23.69 14.13
N GLN A 7 3.59 -22.43 14.29
CA GLN A 7 4.39 -21.43 15.01
C GLN A 7 4.02 -21.46 16.49
N THR A 8 4.78 -22.19 17.29
CA THR A 8 4.64 -22.18 18.75
C THR A 8 5.57 -21.12 19.34
N THR A 9 5.03 -20.16 20.09
CA THR A 9 5.84 -19.17 20.81
C THR A 9 5.37 -19.09 22.26
N THR A 10 6.31 -18.87 23.16
CA THR A 10 5.99 -18.63 24.58
C THR A 10 5.40 -17.22 24.76
N PRO A 11 4.59 -16.97 25.80
CA PRO A 11 4.06 -15.62 26.07
C PRO A 11 5.14 -14.53 26.15
N GLN A 12 6.32 -14.89 26.66
CA GLN A 12 7.48 -14.02 26.80
C GLN A 12 8.08 -13.66 25.44
N GLU A 13 8.21 -14.65 24.55
CA GLU A 13 8.68 -14.42 23.18
C GLU A 13 7.66 -13.59 22.37
N ALA A 14 6.36 -13.85 22.51
CA ALA A 14 5.33 -13.03 21.89
C ALA A 14 5.43 -11.55 22.31
N ALA A 15 5.65 -11.30 23.61
CA ALA A 15 5.85 -9.95 24.13
C ALA A 15 7.13 -9.29 23.59
N ALA A 16 8.23 -10.05 23.48
CA ALA A 16 9.48 -9.56 22.92
C ALA A 16 9.35 -9.19 21.43
N ILE A 17 8.64 -10.01 20.65
CA ILE A 17 8.37 -9.75 19.24
C ILE A 17 7.51 -8.49 19.07
N ALA A 18 6.42 -8.36 19.86
CA ALA A 18 5.56 -7.18 19.82
C ALA A 18 6.34 -5.89 20.16
N ALA A 19 7.19 -5.95 21.19
CA ALA A 19 8.04 -4.82 21.57
C ALA A 19 9.04 -4.45 20.46
N ALA A 20 9.65 -5.43 19.79
CA ALA A 20 10.56 -5.20 18.68
C ALA A 20 9.87 -4.54 17.48
N ILE A 21 8.67 -5.00 17.12
CA ILE A 21 7.86 -4.40 16.05
C ILE A 21 7.51 -2.94 16.38
N GLN A 22 7.08 -2.68 17.61
CA GLN A 22 6.73 -1.34 18.03
C GLN A 22 7.95 -0.41 18.00
N ARG A 23 9.10 -0.88 18.48
CA ARG A 23 10.36 -0.13 18.43
C ARG A 23 10.78 0.17 16.99
N PHE A 24 10.76 -0.83 16.12
CA PHE A 24 11.07 -0.66 14.71
C PHE A 24 10.15 0.39 14.08
N SER A 25 8.83 0.27 14.28
CA SER A 25 7.86 1.20 13.72
C SER A 25 8.09 2.64 14.19
N GLN A 26 8.49 2.83 15.44
CA GLN A 26 8.86 4.14 15.98
C GLN A 26 10.16 4.68 15.38
N ASP A 27 11.19 3.84 15.26
CA ASP A 27 12.50 4.22 14.73
C ASP A 27 12.46 4.50 13.23
N THR A 28 11.56 3.84 12.49
CA THR A 28 11.42 4.00 11.03
C THR A 28 10.22 4.86 10.62
N ALA A 29 9.51 5.47 11.57
CA ALA A 29 8.40 6.36 11.24
C ALA A 29 8.92 7.58 10.48
N ILE A 30 8.69 7.62 9.17
CA ILE A 30 8.89 8.81 8.35
C ILE A 30 7.65 9.68 8.53
N ALA A 31 7.84 10.98 8.78
CA ALA A 31 6.73 11.92 8.84
C ALA A 31 5.91 11.83 7.56
N PRO A 32 4.57 11.84 7.62
CA PRO A 32 3.74 11.87 6.42
C PRO A 32 4.21 13.01 5.51
N PRO A 33 4.35 12.77 4.20
CA PRO A 33 4.67 13.85 3.28
C PRO A 33 3.61 14.93 3.43
N ALA A 34 4.05 16.20 3.44
CA ALA A 34 3.13 17.32 3.44
C ALA A 34 2.16 17.18 2.25
N GLU A 35 0.89 17.57 2.45
CA GLU A 35 -0.07 17.57 1.34
C GLU A 35 0.51 18.39 0.18
N PRO A 36 0.51 17.84 -1.05
CA PRO A 36 1.07 18.53 -2.19
C PRO A 36 0.34 19.86 -2.35
N THR A 37 1.08 20.96 -2.20
CA THR A 37 0.53 22.30 -2.37
C THR A 37 0.46 22.61 -3.85
N GLY A 38 -0.63 22.19 -4.51
CA GLY A 38 -0.86 22.45 -5.92
C GLY A 38 -1.57 21.31 -6.65
N MET A 39 -1.78 21.51 -7.96
CA MET A 39 -2.33 20.48 -8.84
C MET A 39 -1.29 19.36 -9.03
N ASP A 40 -1.72 18.11 -8.93
CA ASP A 40 -0.87 16.96 -9.26
C ASP A 40 -0.35 17.10 -10.71
N PRO A 41 0.97 16.97 -10.95
CA PRO A 41 1.55 17.20 -12.28
C PRO A 41 1.04 16.20 -13.32
N TRP A 42 0.68 14.98 -12.93
CA TRP A 42 0.09 13.98 -13.81
C TRP A 42 -1.38 14.27 -14.09
N LEU A 43 -2.12 14.77 -13.10
CA LEU A 43 -3.49 15.24 -13.32
C LEU A 43 -3.50 16.43 -14.29
N LYS A 44 -2.60 17.39 -14.12
CA LYS A 44 -2.45 18.50 -15.06
C LYS A 44 -2.16 18.00 -16.48
N ALA A 45 -1.20 17.09 -16.64
CA ALA A 45 -0.86 16.51 -17.93
C ALA A 45 -2.05 15.74 -18.56
N ALA A 46 -2.81 14.98 -17.77
CA ALA A 46 -4.00 14.27 -18.25
C ALA A 46 -5.08 15.23 -18.76
N LEU A 47 -5.29 16.36 -18.08
CA LEU A 47 -6.22 17.40 -18.51
C LEU A 47 -5.75 18.09 -19.80
N GLU A 48 -4.45 18.37 -19.94
CA GLU A 48 -3.86 18.95 -21.15
C GLU A 48 -3.97 18.02 -22.37
N GLU A 49 -3.82 16.71 -22.16
CA GLU A 49 -3.94 15.67 -23.20
C GLU A 49 -5.41 15.25 -23.45
N GLY A 50 -6.38 15.79 -22.69
CA GLY A 50 -7.80 15.44 -22.83
C GLY A 50 -8.16 14.02 -22.36
N VAL A 51 -7.31 13.40 -21.56
CA VAL A 51 -7.52 12.07 -20.97
C VAL A 51 -8.57 12.18 -19.86
N SER A 52 -9.81 11.78 -20.17
CA SER A 52 -10.88 11.68 -19.19
C SER A 52 -10.80 10.34 -18.47
N ALA A 53 -10.97 10.31 -17.14
CA ALA A 53 -11.01 9.10 -16.31
C ALA A 53 -12.28 8.23 -16.55
N LYS A 54 -12.82 8.23 -17.77
CA LYS A 54 -13.94 7.39 -18.16
C LYS A 54 -13.43 6.14 -18.84
N GLU A 55 -12.71 5.33 -18.09
CA GLU A 55 -12.72 3.88 -18.23
C GLU A 55 -12.35 3.29 -16.87
N THR A 56 -13.36 2.82 -16.16
CA THR A 56 -13.18 2.02 -14.95
C THR A 56 -12.44 0.76 -15.35
N PHE A 57 -11.12 0.74 -15.22
CA PHE A 57 -10.36 -0.52 -15.21
C PHE A 57 -10.62 -1.21 -13.87
N GLY A 58 -11.78 -1.85 -13.78
CA GLY A 58 -12.20 -2.67 -12.65
C GLY A 58 -11.84 -4.15 -12.86
N PRO A 59 -11.80 -4.95 -11.79
CA PRO A 59 -11.39 -6.34 -11.86
C PRO A 59 -12.40 -7.13 -12.69
N GLY A 60 -12.07 -7.39 -13.96
CA GLY A 60 -12.88 -8.23 -14.84
C GLY A 60 -12.58 -8.10 -16.33
N GLN A 61 -12.01 -7.00 -16.82
CA GLN A 61 -11.77 -6.85 -18.26
C GLN A 61 -10.43 -6.16 -18.55
N PRO A 62 -9.36 -6.94 -18.77
CA PRO A 62 -8.05 -6.37 -19.02
C PRO A 62 -7.84 -5.84 -20.45
N PHE A 63 -8.63 -6.29 -21.45
CA PHE A 63 -8.49 -5.81 -22.84
C PHE A 63 -9.87 -5.81 -23.54
N GLY A 64 -10.29 -4.66 -24.05
CA GLY A 64 -11.55 -4.47 -24.77
C GLY A 64 -11.67 -5.39 -25.99
N VAL A 65 -12.89 -5.80 -26.30
CA VAL A 65 -13.19 -6.59 -27.51
C VAL A 65 -13.08 -5.70 -28.75
N ASN A 66 -12.38 -6.19 -29.77
CA ASN A 66 -12.34 -5.61 -31.13
C ASN A 66 -13.74 -5.43 -31.70
#